data_AF-A0A2P6M6E1-F1
#
_entry.id   AF-A0A2P6M6E1-F1
#
_cell.length_a   1.000
_cell.length_b   1.000
_cell.length_c   1.000
_cell.angle_alpha   90.00
_cell.angle_beta   90.00
_cell.angle_gamma   90.00
#
_symmetry.space_group_name_H-M   'P 1'
#
loop_
_entity.id
_entity.type
_entity.pdbx_description
1 polymer ?
#
loop_
_entity_poly.entity_id
_entity_poly.type
_entity_poly.pdbx_seq_one_letter_code
_entity_poly.pdbx_strand_id
1 'polypeptide(L)'
;MASIDAFLARRPEYQEIGKRAIASTLLSRESWMRLTRDPGDDDWYYYLFNRIASATRWEDLDLSWLKVVTFNYDRSLEHYLISALRHSYGKPLDEVLERLSALEIIHIYGTLGPTLPGMDDYSDYGAELTPEIVSRAAGSIRVIPEGRTEDMTLRRAREAIANADALCFLGFGYDPANLEHLAAHETCRKVIGYGTEKRRRHVAYTCLKMTVEETKRVYFTVNNQFVSMSSKEYPEDFHPMDCTSTLRSTQILLPPWQQSPGQGN
;
A
#
# COMPACT_ATOMS: atom_id res chain seq x y z
N MET A 1 7.03 7.45 -18.60
CA MET A 1 7.09 8.82 -18.04
C MET A 1 7.53 8.68 -16.58
N ALA A 2 8.47 9.50 -16.09
CA ALA A 2 8.91 9.41 -14.70
C ALA A 2 7.78 9.85 -13.74
N SER A 3 7.72 9.29 -12.53
CA SER A 3 6.75 9.71 -11.51
C SER A 3 6.95 11.18 -11.12
N ILE A 4 5.93 11.78 -10.50
CA ILE A 4 6.06 13.15 -9.95
C ILE A 4 7.18 13.22 -8.90
N ASP A 5 7.38 12.15 -8.14
CA ASP A 5 8.41 12.06 -7.10
C ASP A 5 9.81 12.05 -7.73
N ALA A 6 10.01 11.25 -8.77
CA ALA A 6 11.25 11.22 -9.53
C ALA A 6 11.55 12.58 -10.19
N PHE A 7 10.52 13.27 -10.67
CA PHE A 7 10.67 14.63 -11.19
C PHE A 7 11.13 15.62 -10.11
N LEU A 8 10.46 15.65 -8.95
CA LEU A 8 10.80 16.57 -7.85
C LEU A 8 12.12 16.24 -7.16
N ALA A 9 12.52 14.96 -7.15
CA ALA A 9 13.84 14.54 -6.68
C ALA A 9 14.95 15.08 -7.57
N ARG A 10 14.74 15.09 -8.90
CA ARG A 10 15.72 15.59 -9.90
C ARG A 10 15.73 17.10 -10.07
N ARG A 11 14.62 17.77 -9.72
CA ARG A 11 14.46 19.23 -9.84
C ARG A 11 14.13 19.84 -8.47
N PRO A 12 15.10 19.91 -7.54
CA PRO A 12 14.90 20.46 -6.20
C PRO A 12 14.28 21.87 -6.19
N GLU A 13 14.57 22.68 -7.21
CA GLU A 13 14.01 24.02 -7.37
C GLU A 13 12.49 24.05 -7.53
N TYR A 14 11.87 22.94 -7.93
CA TYR A 14 10.41 22.81 -8.03
C TYR A 14 9.78 22.09 -6.84
N GLN A 15 10.54 21.68 -5.82
CA GLN A 15 9.97 20.91 -4.72
C GLN A 15 8.88 21.66 -3.97
N GLU A 16 9.07 22.94 -3.67
CA GLU A 16 8.05 23.69 -2.92
C GLU A 16 6.74 23.78 -3.71
N ILE A 17 6.81 24.27 -4.96
CA ILE A 17 5.62 24.42 -5.80
C ILE A 17 4.99 23.07 -6.16
N GLY A 18 5.83 22.05 -6.39
CA GLY A 18 5.41 20.69 -6.70
C GLY A 18 4.64 20.04 -5.56
N LYS A 19 5.14 20.14 -4.32
CA LYS A 19 4.43 19.64 -3.14
C LYS A 19 3.10 20.35 -2.92
N ARG A 20 3.06 21.68 -3.10
CA ARG A 20 1.80 22.45 -3.02
C ARG A 20 0.82 22.03 -4.12
N ALA A 21 1.29 21.77 -5.34
CA ALA A 21 0.46 21.30 -6.44
C ALA A 21 -0.11 19.89 -6.18
N ILE A 22 0.71 18.96 -5.68
CA ILE A 22 0.27 17.62 -5.24
C ILE A 22 -0.79 17.77 -4.14
N ALA A 23 -0.48 18.52 -3.08
CA ALA A 23 -1.37 18.71 -1.95
C ALA A 23 -2.72 19.31 -2.37
N SER A 24 -2.70 20.43 -3.11
CA SER A 24 -3.91 21.08 -3.60
C SER A 24 -4.74 20.16 -4.50
N THR A 25 -4.08 19.41 -5.38
CA THR A 25 -4.77 18.48 -6.29
C THR A 25 -5.45 17.37 -5.50
N LEU A 26 -4.75 16.71 -4.59
CA LEU A 26 -5.30 15.56 -3.86
C LEU A 26 -6.35 15.97 -2.84
N LEU A 27 -6.14 17.06 -2.09
CA LEU A 27 -7.13 17.58 -1.15
C LEU A 27 -8.45 17.93 -1.86
N SER A 28 -8.40 18.52 -3.06
CA SER A 28 -9.61 18.81 -3.86
C SER A 28 -10.37 17.56 -4.30
N ARG A 29 -9.75 16.38 -4.21
CA ARG A 29 -10.34 15.09 -4.60
C ARG A 29 -10.88 14.30 -3.43
N GLU A 30 -10.50 14.64 -2.19
CA GLU A 30 -11.06 14.03 -0.98
C GLU A 30 -12.58 14.25 -0.96
N SER A 31 -13.35 13.16 -0.95
CA SER A 31 -14.80 13.21 -0.96
C SER A 31 -15.38 11.94 -0.38
N TRP A 32 -16.15 12.11 0.71
CA TRP A 32 -16.91 11.02 1.34
C TRP A 32 -17.80 10.27 0.35
N MET A 33 -18.55 11.03 -0.47
CA MET A 33 -19.45 10.44 -1.46
C MET A 33 -18.73 9.59 -2.50
N ARG A 34 -17.47 9.90 -2.85
CA ARG A 34 -16.70 9.09 -3.79
C ARG A 34 -16.18 7.80 -3.15
N LEU A 35 -15.85 7.83 -1.85
CA LEU A 35 -15.36 6.65 -1.13
C LEU A 35 -16.46 5.65 -0.79
N THR A 36 -17.69 6.12 -0.56
CA THR A 36 -18.81 5.27 -0.12
C THR A 36 -19.83 5.01 -1.22
N ARG A 37 -19.56 5.43 -2.46
CA ARG A 37 -20.43 5.12 -3.60
C ARG A 37 -20.44 3.61 -3.81
N ASP A 38 -21.59 3.06 -4.19
CA ASP A 38 -21.70 1.64 -4.59
C ASP A 38 -20.58 1.32 -5.60
N PRO A 39 -19.62 0.47 -5.20
CA PRO A 39 -18.38 0.33 -5.94
C PRO A 39 -18.51 -0.46 -7.24
N GLY A 40 -19.62 -1.18 -7.43
CA GLY A 40 -19.67 -2.23 -8.45
C GLY A 40 -18.64 -3.33 -8.18
N ASP A 41 -18.20 -4.02 -9.23
CA ASP A 41 -17.33 -5.19 -9.11
C ASP A 41 -15.83 -4.89 -8.92
N ASP A 42 -15.38 -3.64 -9.16
CA ASP A 42 -13.97 -3.23 -9.12
C ASP A 42 -13.68 -2.26 -7.96
N ASP A 43 -13.85 -2.76 -6.74
CA ASP A 43 -13.41 -2.05 -5.54
C ASP A 43 -12.67 -2.97 -4.58
N TRP A 44 -11.35 -2.81 -4.60
CA TRP A 44 -10.46 -3.52 -3.74
C TRP A 44 -10.53 -3.05 -2.28
N TYR A 45 -10.98 -1.81 -1.99
CA TYR A 45 -11.25 -1.38 -0.60
C TYR A 45 -12.41 -2.18 -0.01
N TYR A 46 -13.50 -2.34 -0.75
CA TYR A 46 -14.61 -3.20 -0.33
C TYR A 46 -14.20 -4.65 -0.16
N TYR A 47 -13.42 -5.20 -1.09
CA TYR A 47 -12.90 -6.57 -0.94
C TYR A 47 -11.99 -6.71 0.29
N LEU A 48 -11.06 -5.77 0.49
CA LEU A 48 -10.17 -5.73 1.65
C LEU A 48 -11.00 -5.67 2.94
N PHE A 49 -11.99 -4.77 3.01
CA PHE A 49 -12.86 -4.63 4.16
C PHE A 49 -13.59 -5.92 4.50
N ASN A 50 -14.16 -6.61 3.51
CA ASN A 50 -14.84 -7.89 3.75
C ASN A 50 -13.90 -9.01 4.21
N ARG A 51 -12.59 -8.89 3.98
CA ARG A 51 -11.58 -9.84 4.47
C ARG A 51 -11.16 -9.52 5.90
N ILE A 52 -10.89 -8.25 6.21
CA ILE A 52 -10.55 -7.83 7.58
C ILE A 52 -11.77 -7.96 8.52
N ALA A 53 -12.96 -7.57 8.07
CA ALA A 53 -14.22 -7.65 8.80
C ALA A 53 -14.89 -9.03 8.68
N SER A 54 -14.12 -10.07 8.38
CA SER A 54 -14.60 -11.45 8.42
C SER A 54 -14.92 -11.91 9.85
N ALA A 55 -14.38 -11.22 10.86
CA ALA A 55 -14.80 -11.36 12.25
C ALA A 55 -16.25 -10.86 12.41
N THR A 56 -17.15 -11.73 12.85
CA THR A 56 -18.56 -11.37 13.07
C THR A 56 -18.75 -10.48 14.29
N ARG A 57 -17.83 -10.53 15.26
CA ARG A 57 -17.87 -9.76 16.50
C ARG A 57 -16.76 -8.73 16.54
N TRP A 58 -17.06 -7.58 17.14
CA TRP A 58 -16.08 -6.51 17.34
C TRP A 58 -14.89 -6.96 18.17
N GLU A 59 -15.10 -7.80 19.18
CA GLU A 59 -14.03 -8.27 20.06
C GLU A 59 -13.01 -9.16 19.32
N ASP A 60 -13.45 -9.85 18.27
CA ASP A 60 -12.63 -10.81 17.52
C ASP A 60 -11.88 -10.15 16.34
N LEU A 61 -12.12 -8.85 16.07
CA LEU A 61 -11.48 -8.13 14.97
C LEU A 61 -10.00 -7.83 15.29
N ASP A 62 -9.08 -8.63 14.77
CA ASP A 62 -7.66 -8.31 14.82
C ASP A 62 -7.20 -7.69 13.48
N LEU A 63 -6.52 -6.54 13.56
CA LEU A 63 -5.94 -5.85 12.40
C LEU A 63 -4.41 -5.89 12.38
N SER A 64 -3.77 -6.40 13.45
CA SER A 64 -2.31 -6.40 13.59
C SER A 64 -1.58 -7.36 12.63
N TRP A 65 -2.32 -8.33 12.08
CA TRP A 65 -1.80 -9.26 11.06
C TRP A 65 -1.59 -8.59 9.69
N LEU A 66 -2.21 -7.44 9.46
CA LEU A 66 -2.10 -6.69 8.21
C LEU A 66 -1.18 -5.48 8.41
N LYS A 67 -0.33 -5.23 7.43
CA LYS A 67 0.45 -4.00 7.30
C LYS A 67 0.34 -3.48 5.88
N VAL A 68 0.26 -2.17 5.73
CA VAL A 68 0.19 -1.50 4.43
C VAL A 68 1.42 -0.62 4.27
N VAL A 69 2.19 -0.84 3.22
CA VAL A 69 3.26 0.06 2.81
C VAL A 69 2.79 0.77 1.55
N THR A 70 2.68 2.09 1.60
CA THR A 70 2.11 2.89 0.51
C THR A 70 3.02 4.04 0.11
N PHE A 71 3.05 4.31 -1.19
CA PHE A 71 3.70 5.48 -1.78
C PHE A 71 2.68 6.60 -2.08
N ASN A 72 1.38 6.33 -1.86
CA ASN A 72 0.34 7.32 -2.05
C ASN A 72 0.35 8.34 -0.90
N TYR A 73 0.04 9.58 -1.26
CA TYR A 73 -0.05 10.69 -0.32
C TYR A 73 -1.43 10.83 0.33
N ASP A 74 -2.46 10.34 -0.35
CA ASP A 74 -3.84 10.46 0.10
C ASP A 74 -4.10 9.63 1.37
N ARG A 75 -5.19 9.97 2.06
CA ARG A 75 -5.62 9.37 3.33
C ARG A 75 -6.83 8.46 3.14
N SER A 76 -7.11 8.09 1.89
CA SER A 76 -8.42 7.57 1.50
C SER A 76 -8.69 6.18 2.06
N LEU A 77 -7.65 5.36 2.22
CA LEU A 77 -7.75 4.04 2.85
C LEU A 77 -8.14 4.15 4.32
N GLU A 78 -7.46 5.00 5.09
CA GLU A 78 -7.76 5.21 6.50
C GLU A 78 -9.18 5.70 6.70
N HIS A 79 -9.59 6.71 5.93
CA HIS A 79 -10.95 7.24 6.01
C HIS A 79 -12.00 6.20 5.60
N TYR A 80 -11.72 5.41 4.57
CA TYR A 80 -12.58 4.30 4.19
C TYR A 80 -12.74 3.29 5.32
N LEU A 81 -11.63 2.84 5.93
CA LEU A 81 -11.62 1.86 7.02
C LEU A 81 -12.34 2.38 8.27
N ILE A 82 -12.12 3.64 8.66
CA ILE A 82 -12.83 4.28 9.78
C ILE A 82 -14.33 4.23 9.52
N SER A 83 -14.76 4.66 8.33
CA SER A 83 -16.18 4.67 7.95
C SER A 83 -16.77 3.26 7.98
N ALA A 84 -16.13 2.32 7.31
CA ALA A 84 -16.63 0.97 7.17
C ALA A 84 -16.73 0.26 8.53
N LEU A 85 -15.69 0.36 9.37
CA LEU A 85 -15.70 -0.22 10.73
C LEU A 85 -16.80 0.37 11.62
N ARG A 86 -16.94 1.71 11.63
CA ARG A 86 -17.96 2.39 12.46
C ARG A 86 -19.36 1.93 12.10
N HIS A 87 -19.69 1.89 10.81
CA HIS A 87 -21.03 1.58 10.36
C HIS A 87 -21.33 0.08 10.38
N SER A 88 -20.35 -0.79 10.09
CA SER A 88 -20.56 -2.24 10.11
C SER A 88 -20.67 -2.82 11.52
N TYR A 89 -19.94 -2.28 12.51
CA TYR A 89 -19.98 -2.76 13.89
C TYR A 89 -20.79 -1.88 14.84
N GLY A 90 -21.30 -0.73 14.36
CA GLY A 90 -22.06 0.22 15.18
C GLY A 90 -21.25 0.84 16.33
N LYS A 91 -19.94 1.02 16.13
CA LYS A 91 -19.00 1.46 17.17
C LYS A 91 -18.72 2.96 17.14
N PRO A 92 -18.50 3.58 18.31
CA PRO A 92 -18.15 4.99 18.38
C PRO A 92 -16.76 5.23 17.79
N LEU A 93 -16.47 6.49 17.43
CA LEU A 93 -15.26 6.84 16.67
C LEU A 93 -13.98 6.48 17.45
N ASP A 94 -13.93 6.82 18.73
CA ASP A 94 -12.82 6.52 19.63
C ASP A 94 -12.47 5.03 19.69
N GLU A 95 -13.46 4.14 19.87
CA GLU A 95 -13.24 2.68 19.83
C GLU A 95 -12.67 2.24 18.47
N VAL A 96 -13.14 2.83 17.36
CA VAL A 96 -12.64 2.50 16.03
C VAL A 96 -11.22 2.99 15.80
N LEU A 97 -10.87 4.18 16.27
CA LEU A 97 -9.51 4.71 16.17
C LEU A 97 -8.53 3.88 17.01
N GLU A 98 -8.94 3.48 18.21
CA GLU A 98 -8.15 2.56 19.02
C GLU A 98 -7.90 1.24 18.28
N ARG A 99 -8.95 0.63 17.70
CA ARG A 99 -8.81 -0.62 16.95
C ARG A 99 -7.94 -0.46 15.70
N LEU A 100 -8.14 0.61 14.94
CA LEU A 100 -7.40 0.88 13.71
C LEU A 100 -5.93 1.18 13.99
N SER A 101 -5.56 1.63 15.20
CA SER A 101 -4.16 1.85 15.57
C SER A 101 -3.30 0.58 15.54
N ALA A 102 -3.92 -0.61 15.59
CA ALA A 102 -3.24 -1.89 15.41
C ALA A 102 -2.83 -2.16 13.95
N LEU A 103 -3.51 -1.54 12.98
CA LEU A 103 -3.16 -1.62 11.56
C LEU A 103 -2.02 -0.63 11.25
N GLU A 104 -0.85 -1.15 10.91
CA GLU A 104 0.28 -0.29 10.55
C GLU A 104 0.21 0.12 9.08
N ILE A 105 -0.07 1.40 8.81
CA ILE A 105 -0.02 2.00 7.47
C ILE A 105 1.20 2.93 7.38
N ILE A 106 2.16 2.57 6.52
CA ILE A 106 3.46 3.22 6.38
C ILE A 106 3.49 4.00 5.07
N HIS A 107 3.42 5.33 5.16
CA HIS A 107 3.52 6.23 4.01
C HIS A 107 4.97 6.62 3.73
N ILE A 108 5.56 6.02 2.69
CA ILE A 108 6.97 6.21 2.33
C ILE A 108 7.29 7.69 2.09
N TYR A 109 6.46 8.37 1.31
CA TYR A 109 6.62 9.79 0.98
C TYR A 109 5.84 10.73 1.91
N GLY A 110 5.36 10.25 3.05
CA GLY A 110 4.46 11.02 3.91
C GLY A 110 3.05 11.14 3.32
N THR A 111 2.24 12.00 3.91
CA THR A 111 0.80 12.12 3.65
C THR A 111 0.40 13.58 3.46
N LEU A 112 -0.89 13.83 3.21
CA LEU A 112 -1.49 15.17 3.25
C LEU A 112 -1.67 15.74 4.68
N GLY A 113 -1.04 15.13 5.68
CA GLY A 113 -1.18 15.47 7.10
C GLY A 113 -1.63 14.25 7.93
N PRO A 114 -2.00 14.47 9.20
CA PRO A 114 -2.49 13.40 10.07
C PRO A 114 -3.64 12.61 9.44
N THR A 115 -3.60 11.28 9.56
CA THR A 115 -4.52 10.36 8.88
C THR A 115 -5.70 9.93 9.77
N LEU A 116 -5.59 10.11 11.08
CA LEU A 116 -6.63 9.78 12.04
C LEU A 116 -7.24 11.05 12.67
N PRO A 117 -8.58 11.16 12.74
CA PRO A 117 -9.26 12.21 13.50
C PRO A 117 -8.77 12.32 14.94
N GLY A 118 -8.68 13.54 15.47
CA GLY A 118 -8.25 13.80 16.84
C GLY A 118 -6.72 13.93 17.03
N MET A 119 -5.93 13.72 15.98
CA MET A 119 -4.51 14.09 15.98
C MET A 119 -4.32 15.61 15.84
N ASP A 120 -3.25 16.14 16.42
CA ASP A 120 -2.86 17.55 16.25
C ASP A 120 -2.69 17.89 14.76
N ASP A 121 -3.16 19.06 14.35
CA ASP A 121 -3.17 19.53 12.95
C ASP A 121 -4.01 18.70 11.96
N TYR A 122 -4.83 17.75 12.46
CA TYR A 122 -5.75 17.00 11.61
C TYR A 122 -6.75 17.95 10.92
N SER A 123 -6.92 17.74 9.61
CA SER A 123 -7.93 18.41 8.79
C SER A 123 -8.98 17.39 8.36
N ASP A 124 -10.25 17.72 8.47
CA ASP A 124 -11.35 16.83 8.08
C ASP A 124 -11.21 16.36 6.63
N TYR A 125 -11.57 15.11 6.36
CA TYR A 125 -11.50 14.54 5.02
C TYR A 125 -12.52 15.22 4.09
N GLY A 126 -12.01 15.88 3.05
CA GLY A 126 -12.83 16.70 2.17
C GLY A 126 -13.22 18.07 2.77
N ALA A 127 -12.43 18.57 3.73
CA ALA A 127 -12.56 19.94 4.23
C ALA A 127 -12.45 20.99 3.10
N GLU A 128 -12.96 22.19 3.36
CA GLU A 128 -12.80 23.31 2.44
C GLU A 128 -11.32 23.60 2.19
N LEU A 129 -10.97 23.77 0.91
CA LEU A 129 -9.59 23.96 0.51
C LEU A 129 -9.15 25.40 0.78
N THR A 130 -8.30 25.59 1.80
CA THR A 130 -7.69 26.88 2.12
C THR A 130 -6.18 26.88 1.85
N PRO A 131 -5.56 28.06 1.59
CA PRO A 131 -4.10 28.16 1.45
C PRO A 131 -3.34 27.57 2.65
N GLU A 132 -3.86 27.74 3.87
CA GLU A 132 -3.27 27.23 5.10
C GLU A 132 -3.26 25.70 5.13
N ILE A 133 -4.39 25.06 4.77
CA ILE A 133 -4.48 23.59 4.70
C ILE A 133 -3.54 23.05 3.64
N VAL A 134 -3.50 23.66 2.45
CA VAL A 134 -2.56 23.27 1.38
C VAL A 134 -1.12 23.40 1.85
N SER A 135 -0.78 24.49 2.55
CA SER A 135 0.58 24.72 3.04
C SER A 135 1.00 23.67 4.09
N ARG A 136 0.11 23.32 5.02
CA ARG A 136 0.38 22.25 6.01
C ARG A 136 0.53 20.87 5.36
N ALA A 137 -0.38 20.53 4.44
CA ALA A 137 -0.32 19.28 3.69
C ALA A 137 0.96 19.17 2.84
N ALA A 138 1.35 20.24 2.16
CA ALA A 138 2.60 20.29 1.39
C ALA A 138 3.84 20.11 2.29
N GLY A 139 3.82 20.63 3.51
CA GLY A 139 4.88 20.41 4.50
C GLY A 139 5.00 18.96 4.98
N SER A 140 3.91 18.19 4.92
CA SER A 140 3.84 16.78 5.33
C SER A 140 4.31 15.82 4.21
N ILE A 141 4.41 16.30 2.97
CA ILE A 141 4.94 15.56 1.83
C ILE A 141 6.47 15.53 1.87
N ARG A 142 7.02 14.32 1.74
CA ARG A 142 8.46 14.04 1.69
C ARG A 142 8.86 13.58 0.29
N VAL A 143 9.83 14.27 -0.29
CA VAL A 143 10.51 13.81 -1.50
C VAL A 143 11.81 13.18 -1.04
N ILE A 144 11.98 11.88 -1.29
CA ILE A 144 13.20 11.16 -0.93
C ILE A 144 14.12 11.17 -2.16
N PRO A 145 15.33 11.75 -2.07
CA PRO A 145 16.29 11.67 -3.16
C PRO A 145 16.73 10.22 -3.45
N GLU A 146 17.06 9.93 -4.70
CA GLU A 146 17.67 8.67 -5.12
C GLU A 146 18.92 8.37 -4.26
N GLY A 147 19.12 7.11 -3.85
CA GLY A 147 20.26 6.68 -3.03
C GLY A 147 20.17 6.96 -1.52
N ARG A 148 19.12 7.63 -1.02
CA ARG A 148 18.94 7.80 0.44
C ARG A 148 18.37 6.52 1.08
N THR A 149 19.19 5.84 1.87
CA THR A 149 18.85 4.54 2.48
C THR A 149 18.62 4.59 3.99
N GLU A 150 18.99 5.69 4.66
CA GLU A 150 18.95 5.87 6.13
C GLU A 150 17.72 6.68 6.60
N ASP A 151 16.54 6.35 6.09
CA ASP A 151 15.28 6.92 6.58
C ASP A 151 14.56 5.91 7.50
N MET A 152 14.08 6.37 8.65
CA MET A 152 13.40 5.51 9.63
C MET A 152 12.09 4.92 9.11
N THR A 153 11.36 5.66 8.25
CA THR A 153 10.17 5.11 7.57
C THR A 153 10.58 4.02 6.59
N LEU A 154 11.65 4.23 5.81
CA LEU A 154 12.16 3.18 4.91
C LEU A 154 12.59 1.93 5.68
N ARG A 155 13.29 2.09 6.82
CA ARG A 155 13.66 0.95 7.69
C ARG A 155 12.43 0.19 8.17
N ARG A 156 11.44 0.87 8.72
CA ARG A 156 10.18 0.25 9.16
C ARG A 156 9.45 -0.46 8.03
N ALA A 157 9.37 0.14 6.85
CA ALA A 157 8.76 -0.49 5.68
C ALA A 157 9.51 -1.76 5.25
N ARG A 158 10.84 -1.70 5.19
CA ARG A 158 11.70 -2.84 4.85
C ARG A 158 11.55 -3.98 5.86
N GLU A 159 11.52 -3.66 7.15
CA GLU A 159 11.31 -4.64 8.22
C GLU A 159 9.92 -5.28 8.13
N ALA A 160 8.86 -4.49 7.89
CA ALA A 160 7.52 -5.01 7.69
C ALA A 160 7.45 -5.98 6.50
N ILE A 161 8.05 -5.60 5.37
CA ILE A 161 8.08 -6.42 4.15
C ILE A 161 8.93 -7.69 4.36
N ALA A 162 10.10 -7.59 4.99
CA ALA A 162 11.01 -8.72 5.19
C ALA A 162 10.39 -9.80 6.09
N ASN A 163 9.62 -9.40 7.10
CA ASN A 163 9.02 -10.30 8.08
C ASN A 163 7.66 -10.86 7.66
N ALA A 164 7.02 -10.30 6.63
CA ALA A 164 5.71 -10.75 6.19
C ALA A 164 5.73 -12.18 5.63
N ASP A 165 4.77 -13.01 6.03
CA ASP A 165 4.58 -14.37 5.50
C ASP A 165 3.91 -14.36 4.11
N ALA A 166 3.11 -13.33 3.84
CA ALA A 166 2.48 -13.06 2.56
C ALA A 166 2.74 -11.61 2.13
N LEU A 167 2.97 -11.38 0.83
CA LEU A 167 3.28 -10.07 0.27
C LEU A 167 2.42 -9.78 -0.96
N CYS A 168 1.71 -8.66 -0.98
CA CYS A 168 0.87 -8.26 -2.11
C CYS A 168 1.32 -6.90 -2.64
N PHE A 169 1.65 -6.83 -3.93
CA PHE A 169 1.84 -5.57 -4.64
C PHE A 169 0.54 -5.19 -5.35
N LEU A 170 -0.06 -4.07 -4.94
CA LEU A 170 -1.38 -3.64 -5.38
C LEU A 170 -1.31 -2.24 -6.02
N GLY A 171 -1.67 -2.13 -7.29
CA GLY A 171 -1.66 -0.85 -8.02
C GLY A 171 -0.28 -0.20 -8.13
N PHE A 172 0.78 -1.01 -8.04
CA PHE A 172 2.16 -0.55 -7.91
C PHE A 172 2.87 -0.57 -9.26
N GLY A 173 3.41 0.57 -9.70
CA GLY A 173 4.06 0.70 -11.01
C GLY A 173 5.50 0.17 -11.10
N TYR A 174 6.04 -0.39 -10.01
CA TYR A 174 7.41 -0.94 -9.94
C TYR A 174 8.50 0.01 -10.43
N ASP A 175 8.37 1.31 -10.13
CA ASP A 175 9.40 2.29 -10.41
C ASP A 175 10.74 1.86 -9.76
N PRO A 176 11.88 1.91 -10.48
CA PRO A 176 13.16 1.47 -9.95
C PRO A 176 13.58 2.17 -8.65
N ALA A 177 13.30 3.46 -8.49
CA ALA A 177 13.63 4.19 -7.26
C ALA A 177 12.77 3.69 -6.09
N ASN A 178 11.48 3.44 -6.31
CA ASN A 178 10.62 2.84 -5.28
C ASN A 178 11.10 1.44 -4.87
N LEU A 179 11.49 0.60 -5.83
CA LEU A 179 12.03 -0.74 -5.55
C LEU A 179 13.36 -0.68 -4.78
N GLU A 180 14.23 0.30 -5.11
CA GLU A 180 15.46 0.56 -4.38
C GLU A 180 15.17 1.05 -2.94
N HIS A 181 14.21 1.95 -2.77
CA HIS A 181 13.76 2.40 -1.45
C HIS A 181 13.27 1.24 -0.59
N LEU A 182 12.59 0.24 -1.17
CA LEU A 182 12.18 -0.96 -0.46
C LEU A 182 13.31 -1.99 -0.28
N ALA A 183 14.50 -1.78 -0.85
CA ALA A 183 15.54 -2.79 -0.96
C ALA A 183 14.98 -4.12 -1.51
N ALA A 184 14.18 -4.03 -2.58
CA ALA A 184 13.33 -5.13 -3.04
C ALA A 184 14.09 -6.43 -3.36
N HIS A 185 15.34 -6.31 -3.77
CA HIS A 185 16.23 -7.45 -4.05
C HIS A 185 16.53 -8.31 -2.81
N GLU A 186 16.35 -7.74 -1.62
CA GLU A 186 16.56 -8.39 -0.32
C GLU A 186 15.22 -8.67 0.36
N THR A 187 14.36 -7.66 0.47
CA THR A 187 13.16 -7.70 1.31
C THR A 187 11.95 -8.33 0.62
N CYS A 188 11.83 -8.25 -0.71
CA CYS A 188 10.64 -8.67 -1.46
C CYS A 188 10.73 -10.10 -2.03
N ARG A 189 11.78 -10.85 -1.65
CA ARG A 189 12.06 -12.19 -2.18
C ARG A 189 10.97 -13.22 -1.88
N LYS A 190 10.52 -13.98 -2.88
CA LYS A 190 9.56 -15.07 -2.65
C LYS A 190 10.09 -16.17 -1.72
N VAL A 191 11.40 -16.42 -1.70
CA VAL A 191 12.03 -17.41 -0.82
C VAL A 191 12.92 -16.69 0.18
N ILE A 192 12.69 -16.92 1.47
CA ILE A 192 13.44 -16.35 2.59
C ILE A 192 14.08 -17.46 3.43
N GLY A 193 15.16 -17.13 4.16
CA GLY A 193 15.96 -18.08 4.93
C GLY A 193 17.17 -18.66 4.16
N TYR A 194 18.00 -19.44 4.85
CA TYR A 194 19.22 -20.04 4.33
C TYR A 194 19.26 -21.55 4.60
N GLY A 195 19.98 -22.30 3.77
CA GLY A 195 20.14 -23.75 3.96
C GLY A 195 18.81 -24.50 3.99
N THR A 196 18.61 -25.29 5.06
CA THR A 196 17.41 -26.12 5.30
C THR A 196 16.22 -25.35 5.88
N GLU A 197 16.40 -24.09 6.30
CA GLU A 197 15.34 -23.25 6.89
C GLU A 197 14.65 -22.33 5.86
N LYS A 198 14.77 -22.66 4.57
CA LYS A 198 14.13 -21.87 3.51
C LYS A 198 12.63 -22.06 3.56
N ARG A 199 11.88 -20.94 3.55
CA ARG A 199 10.43 -20.93 3.38
C ARG A 199 10.02 -20.08 2.19
N ARG A 200 8.97 -20.52 1.49
CA ARG A 200 8.37 -19.80 0.37
C ARG A 200 7.19 -18.97 0.89
N ARG A 201 7.20 -17.67 0.59
CA ARG A 201 6.11 -16.75 0.89
C ARG A 201 5.03 -16.83 -0.17
N HIS A 202 3.79 -16.60 0.23
CA HIS A 202 2.73 -16.31 -0.72
C HIS A 202 2.96 -14.89 -1.25
N VAL A 203 3.17 -14.71 -2.55
CA VAL A 203 3.36 -13.38 -3.13
C VAL A 203 2.42 -13.16 -4.30
N ALA A 204 1.75 -12.00 -4.32
CA ALA A 204 0.81 -11.59 -5.35
C ALA A 204 1.25 -10.25 -5.99
N TYR A 205 1.06 -10.12 -7.30
CA TYR A 205 1.51 -8.97 -8.08
C TYR A 205 0.41 -8.46 -9.01
N THR A 206 -0.01 -7.20 -8.88
CA THR A 206 -0.80 -6.54 -9.91
C THR A 206 0.09 -6.11 -11.06
N CYS A 207 -0.26 -6.47 -12.29
CA CYS A 207 0.55 -6.18 -13.49
C CYS A 207 -0.30 -5.66 -14.66
N LEU A 208 -1.51 -5.17 -14.38
CA LEU A 208 -2.39 -4.64 -15.42
C LEU A 208 -1.68 -3.53 -16.21
N LYS A 209 -1.75 -3.61 -17.54
CA LYS A 209 -1.10 -2.70 -18.52
C LYS A 209 0.43 -2.78 -18.59
N MET A 210 1.09 -3.70 -17.88
CA MET A 210 2.52 -3.94 -18.08
C MET A 210 2.77 -4.86 -19.28
N THR A 211 3.88 -4.65 -19.99
CA THR A 211 4.33 -5.62 -21.01
C THR A 211 4.96 -6.86 -20.36
N VAL A 212 5.14 -7.91 -21.15
CA VAL A 212 5.85 -9.12 -20.70
C VAL A 212 7.30 -8.79 -20.29
N GLU A 213 7.99 -7.92 -21.04
CA GLU A 213 9.35 -7.50 -20.74
C GLU A 213 9.44 -6.67 -19.45
N GLU A 214 8.50 -5.74 -19.23
CA GLU A 214 8.39 -5.00 -17.98
C GLU A 214 8.18 -5.95 -16.80
N THR A 215 7.25 -6.90 -16.96
CA THR A 215 6.93 -7.89 -15.95
C THR A 215 8.14 -8.77 -15.60
N LYS A 216 8.91 -9.21 -16.60
CA LYS A 216 10.13 -10.00 -16.38
C LYS A 216 11.21 -9.23 -15.63
N ARG A 217 11.38 -7.93 -15.92
CA ARG A 217 12.33 -7.08 -15.20
C ARG A 217 11.96 -6.96 -13.72
N VAL A 218 10.66 -6.80 -13.43
CA VAL A 218 10.17 -6.78 -12.06
C VAL A 218 10.39 -8.11 -11.39
N TYR A 219 9.99 -9.23 -12.03
CA TYR A 219 10.20 -10.57 -11.51
C TYR A 219 11.67 -10.81 -11.13
N PHE A 220 12.61 -10.47 -12.03
CA PHE A 220 14.04 -10.60 -11.77
C PHE A 220 14.46 -9.78 -10.54
N THR A 221 13.98 -8.55 -10.42
CA THR A 221 14.32 -7.65 -9.32
C THR A 221 13.79 -8.14 -7.97
N VAL A 222 12.53 -8.59 -7.90
CA VAL A 222 11.89 -8.98 -6.64
C VAL A 222 12.24 -10.42 -6.22
N ASN A 223 12.47 -11.33 -7.16
CA ASN A 223 12.77 -12.73 -6.84
C ASN A 223 14.26 -13.06 -6.86
N ASN A 224 15.10 -12.20 -7.44
CA ASN A 224 16.53 -12.43 -7.65
C ASN A 224 16.78 -13.82 -8.30
N GLN A 225 15.93 -14.15 -9.27
CA GLN A 225 15.99 -15.40 -10.02
C GLN A 225 15.93 -15.07 -11.50
N PHE A 226 16.91 -15.59 -12.25
CA PHE A 226 16.88 -15.55 -13.70
C PHE A 226 15.94 -16.66 -14.19
N VAL A 227 14.83 -16.30 -14.83
CA VAL A 227 13.97 -17.28 -15.48
C VAL A 227 14.24 -17.25 -16.97
N SER A 228 14.78 -18.34 -17.50
CA SER A 228 14.83 -18.57 -18.94
C SER A 228 13.41 -18.85 -19.44
N MET A 229 12.68 -17.79 -19.84
CA MET A 229 11.31 -17.88 -20.36
C MET A 229 11.23 -17.33 -21.77
N SER A 230 10.35 -17.91 -22.60
CA SER A 230 10.06 -17.41 -23.95
C SER A 230 9.61 -15.95 -23.88
N SER A 231 9.95 -15.11 -24.88
CA SER A 231 9.65 -13.67 -24.86
C SER A 231 8.16 -13.33 -24.73
N LYS A 232 7.25 -14.29 -24.94
CA LYS A 232 5.79 -14.09 -24.96
C LYS A 232 5.07 -14.46 -23.67
N GLU A 233 5.75 -15.08 -22.70
CA GLU A 233 5.10 -15.62 -21.50
C GLU A 233 5.36 -14.76 -20.27
N TYR A 234 4.30 -14.55 -19.48
CA TYR A 234 4.40 -13.99 -18.13
C TYR A 234 4.96 -15.03 -17.15
N PRO A 235 5.73 -14.62 -16.12
CA PRO A 235 6.11 -15.48 -15.00
C PRO A 235 4.89 -16.10 -14.30
N GLU A 236 5.08 -17.29 -13.71
CA GLU A 236 4.03 -18.13 -13.12
C GLU A 236 3.14 -17.44 -12.07
N ASP A 237 3.65 -16.37 -11.42
CA ASP A 237 2.94 -15.60 -10.38
C ASP A 237 2.48 -14.19 -10.82
N PHE A 238 2.76 -13.82 -12.07
CA PHE A 238 2.48 -12.49 -12.60
C PHE A 238 1.35 -12.59 -13.61
N HIS A 239 0.17 -12.16 -13.22
CA HIS A 239 -0.98 -12.09 -14.12
C HIS A 239 -1.32 -10.62 -14.38
N PRO A 240 -1.69 -10.25 -15.63
CA PRO A 240 -2.05 -8.89 -15.98
C PRO A 240 -3.46 -8.52 -15.46
N MET A 241 -3.66 -8.62 -14.15
CA MET A 241 -4.92 -8.37 -13.47
C MET A 241 -4.89 -7.03 -12.73
N ASP A 242 -6.07 -6.41 -12.61
CA ASP A 242 -6.30 -5.29 -11.70
C ASP A 242 -6.15 -5.72 -10.22
N CYS A 243 -6.26 -4.73 -9.33
CA CYS A 243 -6.17 -4.91 -7.89
C CYS A 243 -7.21 -5.92 -7.36
N THR A 244 -8.48 -5.70 -7.67
CA THR A 244 -9.61 -6.48 -7.14
C THR A 244 -9.53 -7.94 -7.58
N SER A 245 -9.26 -8.18 -8.86
CA SER A 245 -9.08 -9.49 -9.48
C SER A 245 -7.87 -10.23 -8.91
N THR A 246 -6.76 -9.53 -8.67
CA THR A 246 -5.57 -10.10 -8.02
C THR A 246 -5.87 -10.57 -6.60
N LEU A 247 -6.55 -9.75 -5.79
CA LEU A 247 -6.92 -10.12 -4.42
C LEU A 247 -7.90 -11.31 -4.40
N ARG A 248 -8.88 -11.33 -5.30
CA ARG A 248 -9.87 -12.42 -5.40
C ARG A 248 -9.25 -13.76 -5.77
N SER A 249 -8.38 -13.78 -6.78
CA SER A 249 -7.78 -15.01 -7.33
C SER A 249 -6.69 -15.60 -6.44
N THR A 250 -5.87 -14.75 -5.81
CA THR A 250 -4.75 -15.20 -4.96
C THR A 250 -5.19 -15.57 -3.56
N GLN A 251 -6.34 -15.06 -3.09
CA GLN A 251 -6.80 -15.23 -1.71
C GLN A 251 -5.75 -14.83 -0.66
N ILE A 252 -4.84 -13.91 -1.01
CA ILE A 252 -3.70 -13.54 -0.17
C ILE A 252 -4.10 -12.85 1.14
N LEU A 253 -5.32 -12.30 1.19
CA LEU A 253 -5.91 -11.64 2.36
C LEU A 253 -6.68 -12.60 3.28
N LEU A 254 -6.45 -13.92 3.19
CA LEU A 254 -6.97 -14.84 4.19
C LEU A 254 -6.21 -14.64 5.51
N PRO A 255 -6.90 -14.28 6.60
CA PRO A 255 -6.26 -14.17 7.91
C PRO A 255 -5.55 -15.47 8.30
N PRO A 256 -4.48 -15.43 9.11
CA PRO A 256 -3.72 -16.63 9.48
C PRO A 256 -4.57 -17.77 10.04
N TRP A 257 -5.68 -17.46 10.73
CA TRP A 257 -6.60 -18.45 11.30
C TRP A 257 -7.60 -19.07 10.29
N GLN A 258 -7.70 -18.51 9.07
CA GLN A 258 -8.52 -19.05 7.97
C GLN A 258 -7.69 -19.72 6.88
N GLN A 259 -6.36 -19.66 6.95
CA GLN A 259 -5.48 -20.39 6.05
C GLN A 259 -5.48 -21.87 6.45
N SER A 260 -6.03 -22.75 5.60
CA SER A 260 -6.01 -24.19 5.85
C SER A 260 -4.57 -24.70 6.06
N PRO A 261 -4.28 -25.50 7.10
CA PRO A 261 -2.99 -26.14 7.23
C PRO A 261 -2.86 -27.23 6.15
N GLY A 262 -2.20 -26.91 5.03
CA GLY A 262 -1.76 -27.88 4.04
C GLY A 262 -2.21 -27.62 2.61
N GLN A 263 -1.45 -26.79 1.89
CA GLN A 263 -1.11 -27.00 0.47
C GLN A 263 0.34 -26.55 0.25
N GLY A 264 1.26 -27.22 0.94
CA GLY A 264 2.67 -27.20 0.62
C GLY A 264 3.09 -28.63 0.33
N ASN A 265 3.06 -29.02 -0.94
CA ASN A 265 3.87 -30.11 -1.48
C ASN A 265 5.03 -29.48 -2.26
#